data_AF-A0A954X8D3-F1
#
_entry.id   AF-A0A954X8D3-F1
#
_cell.length_a   1.000
_cell.length_b   1.000
_cell.length_c   1.000
_cell.angle_alpha   90.00
_cell.angle_beta   90.00
_cell.angle_gamma   90.00
#
_symmetry.space_group_name_H-M   'P 1'
#
loop_
_entity.id
_entity.type
_entity.pdbx_description
1 polymer ?
#
loop_
_entity_poly.entity_id
_entity_poly.type
_entity_poly.pdbx_seq_one_letter_code
_entity_poly.pdbx_strand_id
1 'polypeptide(L)'
;QVLRVIEGSPADVADLYIGDRILSVDDVAMNNSKQVVAAIRSHRPNQTVNVELLRDGDSVTLPVTLGTRPVRRDPYNGLGCGCQCAAAYRELTGVAPGPPTVAGVSNAELAARQQELLVQNRELAATLQQLRQEMVRLRAELNATSLR
;
A
#
# COMPACT_ATOMS: atom_id res chain seq x y z
N GLN A 1 -9.02 19.44 -5.53
CA GLN A 1 -8.80 18.77 -6.82
C GLN A 1 -8.58 17.29 -6.58
N VAL A 2 -9.16 16.45 -7.42
CA VAL A 2 -8.98 14.99 -7.41
C VAL A 2 -7.66 14.63 -8.10
N LEU A 3 -6.77 13.93 -7.38
CA LEU A 3 -5.45 13.55 -7.88
C LEU A 3 -5.40 12.10 -8.40
N ARG A 4 -6.30 11.25 -7.90
CA ARG A 4 -6.31 9.83 -8.17
C ARG A 4 -7.71 9.28 -7.93
N VAL A 5 -8.14 8.40 -8.82
CA VAL A 5 -9.34 7.58 -8.68
C VAL A 5 -8.89 6.13 -8.78
N ILE A 6 -9.46 5.26 -7.95
CA ILE A 6 -9.14 3.82 -7.93
C ILE A 6 -10.27 3.09 -8.64
N GLU A 7 -9.94 2.18 -9.55
CA GLU A 7 -10.92 1.37 -10.28
C GLU A 7 -11.82 0.58 -9.30
N GLY A 8 -13.13 0.60 -9.54
CA GLY A 8 -14.13 -0.03 -8.68
C GLY A 8 -14.35 0.68 -7.34
N SER A 9 -13.74 1.85 -7.12
CA SER A 9 -14.00 2.67 -5.94
C SER A 9 -15.34 3.40 -6.06
N PRO A 10 -15.93 3.87 -4.94
CA PRO A 10 -17.16 4.65 -4.99
C PRO A 10 -17.05 5.95 -5.81
N ALA A 11 -15.84 6.49 -5.97
CA ALA A 11 -15.59 7.65 -6.82
C ALA A 11 -15.60 7.29 -8.31
N ASP A 12 -15.06 6.12 -8.65
CA ASP A 12 -15.03 5.58 -10.02
C ASP A 12 -16.45 5.25 -10.52
N VAL A 13 -17.24 4.58 -9.67
CA VAL A 13 -18.65 4.25 -9.95
C VAL A 13 -19.52 5.52 -10.08
N ALA A 14 -19.10 6.63 -9.48
CA ALA A 14 -19.80 7.90 -9.54
C ALA A 14 -19.26 8.85 -10.62
N ASP A 15 -18.52 8.33 -11.60
CA ASP A 15 -17.97 9.08 -12.73
C ASP A 15 -17.15 10.32 -12.34
N LEU A 16 -16.42 10.24 -11.22
CA LEU A 16 -15.41 11.23 -10.85
C LEU A 16 -14.12 10.99 -11.61
N TYR A 17 -13.55 12.04 -12.20
CA TYR A 17 -12.30 11.96 -12.93
C TYR A 17 -11.17 12.69 -12.22
N ILE A 18 -9.93 12.30 -12.58
CA ILE A 18 -8.73 13.01 -12.16
C ILE A 18 -8.79 14.42 -12.75
N GLY A 19 -8.55 15.42 -11.91
CA GLY A 19 -8.65 16.83 -12.30
C GLY A 19 -9.91 17.54 -11.79
N ASP A 20 -10.96 16.81 -11.41
CA ASP A 20 -12.19 17.42 -10.91
C ASP A 20 -11.94 18.24 -9.64
N ARG A 21 -12.58 19.41 -9.56
CA ARG A 21 -12.51 20.29 -8.39
C ARG A 21 -13.85 20.33 -7.68
N ILE A 22 -13.93 19.65 -6.54
CA ILE A 22 -15.11 19.64 -5.67
C ILE A 22 -15.35 21.06 -5.12
N LEU A 23 -16.56 21.59 -5.32
CA LEU A 23 -17.03 22.89 -4.86
C LEU A 23 -17.94 22.76 -3.64
N SER A 24 -18.85 21.78 -3.64
CA SER A 24 -19.79 21.55 -2.53
C SER A 24 -20.13 20.06 -2.38
N VAL A 25 -20.53 19.66 -1.16
CA VAL A 25 -21.03 18.32 -0.83
C VAL A 25 -22.29 18.50 0.02
N ASP A 26 -23.43 17.97 -0.42
CA ASP A 26 -24.75 18.12 0.22
C ASP A 26 -25.05 19.59 0.61
N ASP A 27 -24.90 20.51 -0.35
CA ASP A 27 -25.09 21.97 -0.19
C ASP A 27 -24.11 22.67 0.76
N VAL A 28 -23.10 21.95 1.28
CA VAL A 28 -22.04 22.54 2.10
C VAL A 28 -20.83 22.89 1.22
N ALA A 29 -20.51 24.18 1.14
CA ALA A 29 -19.36 24.67 0.37
C ALA A 29 -18.03 24.14 0.94
N MET A 30 -17.20 23.58 0.06
CA MET A 30 -15.91 22.97 0.39
C MET A 30 -14.77 23.84 -0.13
N ASN A 31 -14.02 24.45 0.77
CA ASN A 31 -12.90 25.33 0.42
C ASN A 31 -11.54 24.61 0.47
N ASN A 32 -11.47 23.46 1.13
CA ASN A 32 -10.23 22.69 1.24
C ASN A 32 -10.48 21.18 1.29
N SER A 33 -9.44 20.40 1.00
CA SER A 33 -9.52 18.93 0.99
C SER A 33 -9.84 18.33 2.36
N LYS A 34 -9.46 19.00 3.47
CA LYS A 34 -9.75 18.52 4.83
C LYS A 34 -11.26 18.59 5.14
N GLN A 35 -11.95 19.63 4.66
CA GLN A 35 -13.39 19.78 4.80
C GLN A 35 -14.14 18.69 4.03
N VAL A 36 -13.72 18.39 2.80
CA VAL A 36 -14.29 17.28 2.02
C VAL A 36 -14.16 15.96 2.78
N VAL A 37 -12.97 15.66 3.32
CA VAL A 37 -12.74 14.46 4.12
C VAL A 37 -13.60 14.45 5.39
N ALA A 38 -13.75 15.59 6.06
CA ALA A 38 -14.58 15.70 7.26
C ALA A 38 -16.06 15.48 6.96
N ALA A 39 -16.58 16.08 5.88
CA ALA A 39 -17.95 15.91 5.41
C ALA A 39 -18.24 14.44 5.10
N ILE A 40 -17.41 13.79 4.28
CA ILE A 40 -17.56 12.36 3.96
C ILE A 40 -17.53 11.50 5.23
N ARG A 41 -16.69 11.85 6.23
CA ARG A 41 -16.61 11.12 7.51
C ARG A 41 -17.82 11.31 8.41
N SER A 42 -18.57 12.40 8.28
CA SER A 42 -19.81 12.60 9.05
C SER A 42 -21.00 11.84 8.47
N HIS A 43 -20.92 11.38 7.22
CA HIS A 43 -21.98 10.58 6.60
C HIS A 43 -21.84 9.09 6.90
N ARG A 44 -22.96 8.37 6.78
CA ARG A 44 -22.97 6.92 6.94
C ARG A 44 -22.46 6.24 5.67
N PRO A 45 -21.79 5.07 5.78
CA PRO A 45 -21.50 4.27 4.61
C PRO A 45 -22.81 3.85 3.93
N ASN A 46 -22.75 3.65 2.60
CA ASN A 46 -23.86 3.37 1.70
C ASN A 46 -24.91 4.49 1.57
N GLN A 47 -24.61 5.69 2.07
CA GLN A 47 -25.42 6.88 1.82
C GLN A 47 -25.01 7.53 0.50
N THR A 48 -25.99 7.95 -0.29
CA THR A 48 -25.76 8.79 -1.47
C THR A 48 -25.68 10.26 -1.05
N VAL A 49 -24.63 10.94 -1.49
CA VAL A 49 -24.40 12.38 -1.27
C VAL A 49 -24.28 13.08 -2.62
N ASN A 50 -24.79 14.30 -2.72
CA ASN A 50 -24.67 15.09 -3.93
C ASN A 50 -23.37 15.89 -3.89
N VAL A 51 -22.49 15.65 -4.86
CA VAL A 51 -21.21 16.35 -4.97
C VAL A 51 -21.26 17.27 -6.17
N GLU A 52 -21.10 18.57 -5.91
CA GLU A 52 -20.89 19.56 -6.95
C GLU A 52 -19.39 19.69 -7.24
N LEU A 53 -19.04 19.56 -8.50
CA LEU A 53 -17.67 19.66 -8.97
C LEU A 53 -17.57 20.59 -10.18
N LEU A 54 -16.39 21.15 -10.38
CA LEU A 54 -16.03 21.90 -11.56
C LEU A 54 -15.20 20.99 -12.47
N ARG A 55 -15.69 20.78 -13.69
CA ARG A 55 -15.04 19.99 -14.76
C ARG A 55 -14.98 20.84 -16.02
N ASP A 56 -13.77 21.05 -16.54
CA ASP A 56 -13.52 21.86 -17.75
C ASP A 56 -14.12 23.28 -17.74
N GLY A 57 -14.39 23.83 -16.54
CA GLY A 57 -14.99 25.16 -16.36
C GLY A 57 -16.50 25.15 -16.11
N ASP A 58 -17.16 24.00 -16.28
CA ASP A 58 -18.59 23.82 -16.01
C ASP A 58 -18.84 23.17 -14.65
N SER A 59 -19.87 23.63 -13.94
CA SER A 59 -20.33 23.00 -12.70
C SER A 59 -21.21 21.79 -13.03
N VAL A 60 -20.83 20.63 -12.50
CA VAL A 60 -21.56 19.36 -12.65
C VAL A 60 -21.91 18.86 -11.25
N THR A 61 -23.15 18.43 -11.05
CA THR A 61 -23.60 17.80 -9.81
C THR A 61 -23.76 16.30 -10.04
N LEU A 62 -23.04 15.48 -9.28
CA LEU A 62 -23.07 14.02 -9.39
C LEU A 62 -23.51 13.38 -8.05
N PRO A 63 -24.44 12.41 -8.08
CA PRO A 63 -24.78 11.62 -6.91
C PRO A 63 -23.68 10.56 -6.67
N VAL A 64 -22.99 10.64 -5.53
CA VAL A 64 -21.93 9.71 -5.14
C VAL A 64 -22.42 8.84 -3.98
N THR A 65 -22.45 7.52 -4.17
CA THR A 65 -22.75 6.59 -3.07
C THR A 65 -21.49 6.31 -2.27
N LEU A 66 -21.46 6.63 -0.98
CA LEU A 66 -20.28 6.47 -0.15
C LEU A 66 -20.02 5.01 0.19
N GLY A 67 -18.77 4.56 0.02
CA GLY A 67 -18.34 3.23 0.46
C GLY A 67 -17.93 3.19 1.93
N THR A 68 -17.84 1.98 2.49
CA THR A 68 -17.18 1.77 3.79
C THR A 68 -15.69 2.09 3.68
N ARG A 69 -15.20 2.92 4.60
CA ARG A 69 -13.76 3.08 4.80
C ARG A 69 -13.17 1.72 5.17
N PRO A 70 -12.23 1.15 4.41
CA PRO A 70 -11.57 -0.07 4.82
C PRO A 70 -10.94 0.20 6.18
N VAL A 71 -11.32 -0.60 7.18
CA VAL A 71 -10.62 -0.58 8.46
C VAL A 71 -9.18 -0.94 8.10
N ARG A 72 -8.25 0.00 8.33
CA ARG A 72 -6.84 -0.37 8.32
C ARG A 72 -6.71 -1.45 9.37
N ARG A 73 -6.58 -2.70 8.93
CA ARG A 73 -6.10 -3.78 9.77
C ARG A 73 -4.61 -3.55 9.96
N ASP A 74 -4.29 -2.44 10.60
CA ASP A 74 -3.00 -2.23 11.23
C ASP A 74 -3.15 -2.96 12.57
N PRO A 75 -2.50 -4.11 12.79
CA PRO A 75 -2.77 -4.95 13.96
C PRO A 75 -2.48 -4.25 15.29
N TYR A 76 -1.87 -3.05 15.26
CA TYR A 76 -1.44 -2.32 16.45
C TYR A 76 -1.68 -0.80 16.42
N ASN A 77 -2.31 -0.20 15.40
CA ASN A 77 -2.48 1.27 15.39
C ASN A 77 -3.72 1.73 14.62
N GLY A 78 -4.89 1.54 15.22
CA GLY A 78 -6.15 2.08 14.69
C GLY A 78 -7.08 2.69 15.74
N LEU A 79 -6.77 2.50 17.02
CA LEU A 79 -7.52 3.06 18.14
C LEU A 79 -6.47 3.71 19.02
N GLY A 80 -6.56 5.03 19.24
CA GLY A 80 -5.67 5.79 20.13
C GLY A 80 -5.81 5.38 21.59
N CYS A 81 -5.67 4.09 21.88
CA CYS A 81 -5.69 3.49 23.20
C CYS A 81 -4.26 3.04 23.49
N GLY A 82 -3.59 3.77 24.35
CA GLY A 82 -2.26 3.41 24.82
C GLY A 82 -2.27 2.00 25.40
N CYS A 83 -1.35 1.17 24.91
CA CYS A 83 -0.71 0.13 25.71
C CYS A 83 -1.56 -1.00 26.33
N GLN A 84 -2.80 -1.29 25.88
CA GLN A 84 -3.64 -2.31 26.56
C GLN A 84 -4.21 -3.44 25.68
N CYS A 85 -3.95 -3.45 24.37
CA CYS A 85 -4.54 -4.44 23.47
C CYS A 85 -3.99 -5.87 23.63
N ALA A 86 -2.77 -6.06 24.14
CA ALA A 86 -2.21 -7.40 24.36
C ALA A 86 -2.83 -8.12 25.57
N ALA A 87 -3.21 -7.39 26.62
CA ALA A 87 -3.80 -7.96 27.83
C ALA A 87 -5.25 -8.39 27.59
N ALA A 88 -6.07 -7.52 27.00
CA ALA A 88 -7.47 -7.80 26.70
C ALA A 88 -7.65 -8.99 25.74
N TYR A 89 -6.77 -9.15 24.74
CA TYR A 89 -6.81 -10.31 23.83
C TYR A 89 -6.50 -11.62 24.55
N ARG A 90 -5.51 -11.62 25.46
CA ARG A 90 -5.14 -12.81 26.25
C ARG A 90 -6.23 -13.18 27.27
N GLU A 91 -6.91 -12.20 27.87
CA GLU A 91 -8.04 -12.47 28.77
C GLU A 91 -9.23 -13.10 28.07
N LEU A 92 -9.55 -12.65 26.85
CA LEU A 92 -10.69 -13.17 26.08
C LEU A 92 -10.42 -14.52 25.42
N THR A 93 -9.18 -14.75 24.95
CA THR A 93 -8.86 -15.91 24.10
C THR A 93 -7.93 -16.92 24.77
N GLY A 94 -7.28 -16.56 25.87
CA GLY A 94 -6.24 -17.38 26.51
C GLY A 94 -4.94 -17.50 25.70
N VAL A 95 -4.88 -16.91 24.50
CA VAL A 95 -3.77 -17.03 23.55
C VAL A 95 -3.13 -15.65 23.36
N ALA A 96 -1.81 -15.58 23.19
CA ALA A 96 -1.16 -14.33 22.79
C ALA A 96 -1.35 -14.11 21.29
N PRO A 97 -1.62 -12.88 20.81
CA PRO A 97 -1.83 -12.67 19.38
C PRO A 97 -0.54 -13.01 18.65
N GLY A 98 -0.60 -14.03 17.79
CA GLY A 98 0.51 -14.43 16.94
C GLY A 98 0.76 -13.39 15.84
N PRO A 99 1.94 -13.41 15.20
CA PRO A 99 2.20 -12.56 14.04
C PRO A 99 1.12 -12.80 12.96
N PRO A 100 0.59 -11.74 12.32
CA PRO A 100 -0.44 -11.89 11.30
C PRO A 100 0.07 -12.78 10.17
N THR A 101 -0.58 -13.93 9.98
CA THR A 101 -0.34 -14.83 8.84
C THR A 101 -1.16 -14.35 7.64
N VAL A 102 -0.53 -14.18 6.48
CA VAL A 102 -1.24 -13.92 5.22
C VAL A 102 -1.91 -15.22 4.79
N ALA A 103 -3.20 -15.19 4.45
CA ALA A 103 -3.92 -16.37 4.02
C ALA A 103 -3.22 -17.03 2.82
N GLY A 104 -2.83 -18.30 2.96
CA GLY A 104 -2.16 -19.08 1.91
C GLY A 104 -0.62 -19.01 1.90
N VAL A 105 0.02 -18.26 2.81
CA VAL A 105 1.47 -18.32 2.98
C VAL A 105 1.77 -18.49 4.47
N SER A 106 2.16 -19.69 4.88
CA SER A 106 2.56 -19.91 6.27
C SER A 106 3.89 -19.20 6.53
N ASN A 107 4.07 -18.68 7.75
CA ASN A 107 5.34 -18.09 8.16
C ASN A 107 6.50 -19.11 8.07
N ALA A 108 6.20 -20.41 8.14
CA ALA A 108 7.17 -21.49 7.98
C ALA A 108 7.63 -21.65 6.51
N GLU A 109 6.71 -21.55 5.54
CA GLU A 109 7.06 -21.61 4.11
C GLU A 109 7.90 -20.41 3.67
N LEU A 110 7.58 -19.20 4.16
CA LEU A 110 8.39 -18.01 3.92
C LEU A 110 9.81 -18.16 4.47
N ALA A 111 9.97 -18.71 5.68
CA ALA A 111 11.28 -18.94 6.28
C ALA A 111 12.10 -19.96 5.48
N ALA A 112 11.48 -21.02 4.98
CA ALA A 112 12.13 -22.00 4.11
C ALA A 112 12.56 -21.37 2.77
N ARG A 113 11.68 -20.58 2.14
CA ARG A 113 11.99 -19.86 0.89
C ARG A 113 13.11 -18.82 1.07
N GLN A 114 13.14 -18.15 2.22
CA GLN A 114 14.21 -17.22 2.57
C GLN A 114 15.56 -17.94 2.72
N GLN A 115 15.59 -19.13 3.32
CA GLN A 115 16.83 -19.91 3.43
C GLN A 115 17.34 -20.35 2.06
N GLU A 116 16.46 -20.82 1.18
CA GLU A 116 16.83 -21.22 -0.19
C GLU A 116 17.41 -20.05 -0.98
N LEU A 117 16.76 -18.87 -0.93
CA LEU A 117 17.26 -17.65 -1.56
C LEU A 117 18.63 -17.21 -1.00
N LEU A 118 18.87 -17.40 0.30
CA LEU A 118 20.16 -17.10 0.91
C LEU A 118 21.27 -18.06 0.44
N VAL A 119 20.94 -19.34 0.24
CA VAL A 119 21.87 -20.31 -0.35
C VAL A 119 22.19 -19.92 -1.78
N GLN A 120 21.18 -19.64 -2.60
CA GLN A 120 21.35 -19.19 -3.99
C GLN A 120 22.19 -17.91 -4.09
N ASN A 121 21.95 -16.92 -3.21
CA ASN A 121 22.74 -15.69 -3.19
C ASN A 121 24.21 -15.93 -2.81
N ARG A 122 24.49 -16.88 -1.92
CA ARG A 122 25.88 -17.25 -1.56
C ARG A 122 26.60 -17.94 -2.70
N GLU A 123 25.95 -18.87 -3.38
CA GLU A 123 26.50 -19.58 -4.54
C GLU A 123 26.76 -18.63 -5.72
N LEU A 124 25.82 -17.72 -5.99
CA LEU A 124 25.99 -16.68 -7.00
C LEU A 124 27.20 -15.80 -6.68
N ALA A 125 27.36 -15.38 -5.43
CA ALA A 125 28.49 -14.56 -5.01
C ALA A 125 29.83 -15.28 -5.17
N ALA A 126 29.90 -16.57 -4.83
CA ALA A 126 31.09 -17.39 -5.02
C ALA A 126 31.44 -17.52 -6.52
N THR A 127 30.44 -17.75 -7.37
CA THR A 127 30.61 -17.85 -8.82
C THR A 127 31.16 -16.55 -9.42
N LEU A 128 30.61 -15.40 -9.00
CA LEU A 128 31.10 -14.09 -9.45
C LEU A 128 32.54 -13.82 -9.00
N GLN A 129 32.92 -14.25 -7.79
CA GLN A 129 34.30 -14.12 -7.32
C GLN A 129 35.26 -14.99 -8.13
N GLN A 130 34.87 -16.23 -8.43
CA GLN A 130 35.69 -17.12 -9.25
C GLN A 130 35.88 -16.57 -10.67
N LEU A 131 34.79 -16.12 -11.31
CA LEU A 131 34.84 -15.53 -12.65
C LEU A 131 35.76 -14.29 -12.68
N ARG A 132 35.69 -13.46 -11.63
CA ARG A 132 36.57 -12.29 -11.50
C ARG A 132 38.04 -12.69 -11.40
N GLN A 133 38.36 -13.74 -10.65
CA GLN A 133 39.73 -14.24 -10.54
C GLN A 133 40.25 -14.81 -11.86
N GLU A 134 39.40 -15.56 -12.59
CA GLU A 134 39.75 -16.06 -13.92
C GLU A 134 40.03 -14.93 -14.90
N MET A 135 39.20 -13.89 -14.92
CA MET A 135 39.44 -12.72 -15.78
C MET A 135 40.74 -11.99 -15.44
N VAL A 136 41.08 -11.87 -14.15
CA VAL A 136 42.36 -11.29 -13.71
C VAL A 136 43.53 -12.16 -14.15
N ARG A 137 43.41 -13.47 -13.99
CA ARG A 137 44.44 -14.43 -14.40
C ARG A 137 44.66 -14.40 -15.91
N LEU A 138 43.60 -14.51 -16.71
CA LEU A 138 43.65 -14.46 -18.17
C LEU A 138 44.27 -13.14 -18.65
N ARG A 139 43.91 -12.02 -18.02
CA ARG A 139 44.53 -10.72 -18.33
C ARG A 139 46.04 -10.71 -18.06
N ALA A 140 46.49 -11.32 -16.96
CA ALA A 140 47.91 -11.41 -16.62
C ALA A 140 48.67 -12.31 -17.62
N GLU A 141 48.08 -13.44 -18.02
CA GLU A 141 48.64 -14.35 -19.02
C GLU A 141 48.76 -13.68 -20.40
N LEU A 142 47.71 -12.98 -20.86
CA LEU A 142 47.75 -12.21 -22.11
C LEU A 142 48.83 -11.12 -22.09
N ASN A 143 48.96 -10.35 -21.01
CA ASN A 143 49.99 -9.32 -20.87
C ASN A 143 51.42 -9.91 -20.86
N ALA A 144 51.62 -11.05 -20.20
CA ALA A 144 52.92 -11.73 -20.19
C ALA A 144 53.31 -12.27 -21.58
N THR A 145 52.32 -12.64 -22.39
CA THR A 145 52.51 -13.12 -23.77
C THR A 145 52.76 -11.96 -24.74
N SER A 146 52.15 -10.80 -24.52
CA SER A 146 52.37 -9.60 -25.36
C SER A 146 53.70 -8.88 -25.12
N LEU A 147 54.39 -9.21 -24.02
CA LEU A 147 55.71 -8.65 -23.65
C LEU A 147 56.89 -9.54 -24.11
N ARG A 148 56.61 -10.67 -24.77
CA ARG A 148 57.60 -11.51 -25.45
C ARG A 148 57.55 -11.26 -26.95
#